data_AF-A0A398CTN7-F1
#
_entry.id   AF-A0A398CTN7-F1
#
_cell.length_a   1.000
_cell.length_b   1.000
_cell.length_c   1.000
_cell.angle_alpha   90.00
_cell.angle_beta   90.00
_cell.angle_gamma   90.00
#
_symmetry.space_group_name_H-M   'P 1'
#
loop_
_entity.id
_entity.type
_entity.pdbx_description
1 polymer ?
#
loop_
_entity_poly.entity_id
_entity_poly.type
_entity_poly.pdbx_seq_one_letter_code
_entity_poly.pdbx_strand_id
1 'polypeptide(L)'
;MNAGPGSFFGGGSSTQVFVDVTGDNLDQLTKSADEVIAKIKPIKDVLKVESNQEEKKTVYTLKVNASQAKAGDIASQLQGMLNSVPIGTMKANGQPVSVILEPVLKPQSEADLENLTVMTDAGPKPASSVAEWVKEELPTKFFHKDGKSYVRGCNCRAKPTVHCRRGY
;
A
#
# COMPACT_ATOMS: atom_id res chain seq x y z
N MET A 1 -7.81 54.41 9.43
CA MET A 1 -7.63 52.98 9.09
C MET A 1 -6.30 52.86 8.36
N ASN A 2 -5.36 52.15 8.96
CA ASN A 2 -3.95 52.08 8.53
C ASN A 2 -3.80 50.98 7.46
N ALA A 3 -3.40 51.35 6.24
CA ALA A 3 -3.03 50.39 5.20
C ALA A 3 -1.54 50.06 5.37
N GLY A 4 -1.25 48.94 6.01
CA GLY A 4 0.10 48.40 6.09
C GLY A 4 0.51 47.78 4.74
N PRO A 5 1.75 48.01 4.26
CA PRO A 5 2.27 47.35 3.08
C PRO A 5 2.40 45.85 3.39
N GLY A 6 1.47 45.06 2.86
CA GLY A 6 1.53 43.59 2.90
C GLY A 6 2.81 43.16 2.20
N SER A 7 3.77 42.70 2.99
CA SER A 7 5.07 42.25 2.53
C SER A 7 4.91 41.22 1.41
N PHE A 8 5.54 41.53 0.27
CA PHE A 8 5.92 40.60 -0.77
C PHE A 8 6.82 39.52 -0.16
N PHE A 9 6.22 38.50 0.47
CA PHE A 9 6.91 37.26 0.76
C PHE A 9 7.10 36.53 -0.57
N GLY A 10 8.28 36.73 -1.16
CA GLY A 10 8.83 35.89 -2.21
C GLY A 10 8.94 34.45 -1.71
N GLY A 11 7.85 33.68 -1.86
CA GLY A 11 7.87 32.23 -1.78
C GLY A 11 8.13 31.70 -3.17
N GLY A 12 9.28 31.05 -3.39
CA GLY A 12 9.60 30.42 -4.67
C GLY A 12 8.45 29.51 -5.11
N SER A 13 7.73 29.92 -6.16
CA SER A 13 6.65 29.16 -6.76
C SER A 13 7.25 27.90 -7.37
N SER A 14 7.21 26.79 -6.63
CA SER A 14 7.53 25.50 -7.19
C SER A 14 6.28 24.96 -7.86
N THR A 15 6.25 24.93 -9.20
CA THR A 15 5.18 24.27 -9.94
C THR A 15 5.22 22.77 -9.64
N GLN A 16 4.12 22.24 -9.10
CA GLN A 16 3.91 20.80 -8.92
C GLN A 16 3.04 20.28 -10.07
N VAL A 17 3.52 19.26 -10.77
CA VAL A 17 2.76 18.58 -11.83
C VAL A 17 2.41 17.17 -11.36
N PHE A 18 1.12 16.83 -11.45
CA PHE A 18 0.62 15.50 -11.17
C PHE A 18 0.37 14.74 -12.47
N VAL A 19 0.95 13.55 -12.57
CA VAL A 19 0.66 12.61 -13.66
C VAL A 19 -0.06 11.41 -13.06
N ASP A 20 -1.35 11.29 -13.40
CA ASP A 20 -2.20 10.19 -12.96
C ASP A 20 -2.33 9.17 -14.11
N VAL A 21 -1.87 7.94 -13.89
CA VAL A 21 -2.00 6.81 -14.81
C VAL A 21 -3.22 6.00 -14.39
N THR A 22 -4.15 5.78 -15.31
CA THR A 22 -5.43 5.09 -15.07
C THR A 22 -5.56 3.88 -16.00
N GLY A 23 -6.26 2.85 -15.55
CA GLY A 23 -6.42 1.60 -16.30
C GLY A 23 -7.01 0.49 -15.42
N ASP A 24 -7.51 -0.55 -16.07
CA ASP A 24 -8.28 -1.62 -15.41
C ASP A 24 -7.42 -2.79 -14.91
N ASN A 25 -6.15 -2.88 -15.35
CA ASN A 25 -5.21 -3.92 -14.96
C ASN A 25 -4.06 -3.36 -14.13
N LEU A 26 -3.95 -3.79 -12.85
CA LEU A 26 -2.98 -3.25 -11.89
C LEU A 26 -1.51 -3.50 -12.28
N ASP A 27 -1.19 -4.66 -12.85
CA ASP A 27 0.18 -4.99 -13.27
C ASP A 27 0.63 -4.11 -14.43
N GLN A 28 -0.26 -3.92 -15.41
CA GLN A 28 -0.02 -3.01 -16.54
C GLN A 28 0.06 -1.56 -16.07
N LEU A 29 -0.83 -1.16 -15.16
CA LEU A 29 -0.86 0.18 -14.57
C LEU A 29 0.47 0.52 -13.87
N THR A 30 1.02 -0.44 -13.12
CA THR A 30 2.31 -0.30 -12.43
C THR A 30 3.45 -0.17 -13.43
N LYS A 31 3.52 -1.05 -14.44
CA LYS A 31 4.55 -0.99 -15.50
C LYS A 31 4.50 0.33 -16.27
N SER A 32 3.31 0.77 -16.66
CA SER A 32 3.14 2.04 -17.37
C SER A 32 3.51 3.24 -16.51
N ALA A 33 3.20 3.22 -15.21
CA ALA A 33 3.64 4.25 -14.29
C ALA A 33 5.16 4.28 -14.15
N ASP A 34 5.81 3.13 -14.04
CA ASP A 34 7.28 3.01 -13.98
C ASP A 34 7.94 3.55 -15.26
N GLU A 35 7.38 3.27 -16.44
CA GLU A 35 7.85 3.82 -17.72
C GLU A 35 7.72 5.35 -17.79
N VAL A 36 6.61 5.90 -17.30
CA VAL A 36 6.38 7.35 -17.23
C VAL A 36 7.41 7.99 -16.29
N ILE A 37 7.63 7.41 -15.12
CA ILE A 37 8.65 7.85 -14.15
C ILE A 37 10.04 7.84 -14.80
N ALA A 38 10.40 6.76 -15.48
CA ALA A 38 11.69 6.61 -16.14
C ALA A 38 11.93 7.68 -17.23
N LYS A 39 10.88 8.09 -17.95
CA LYS A 39 10.96 9.16 -18.97
C LYS A 39 11.02 10.56 -18.37
N ILE A 40 10.42 10.78 -17.20
CA ILE A 40 10.39 12.10 -16.55
C ILE A 40 11.66 12.38 -15.73
N LYS A 41 12.19 11.36 -15.02
CA LYS A 41 13.41 11.48 -14.19
C LYS A 41 14.61 12.17 -14.86
N PRO A 42 14.95 11.91 -16.15
CA PRO A 42 16.12 12.52 -16.77
C PRO A 42 15.91 13.97 -17.25
N ILE A 43 14.69 14.53 -17.13
CA ILE A 43 14.44 15.92 -17.54
C ILE A 43 15.20 16.87 -16.60
N LYS A 44 16.14 17.63 -17.16
CA LYS A 44 17.10 18.49 -16.44
C LYS A 44 16.50 19.40 -15.35
N ASP A 45 15.27 19.86 -15.54
CA ASP A 45 14.60 20.81 -14.65
C ASP A 45 13.59 20.16 -13.69
N VAL A 46 13.46 18.83 -13.72
CA VAL A 46 12.70 18.05 -12.75
C VAL A 46 13.57 17.79 -11.53
N LEU A 47 13.16 18.34 -10.38
CA LEU A 47 13.89 18.25 -9.12
C LEU A 47 13.62 16.95 -8.36
N LYS A 48 12.40 16.42 -8.49
CA LYS A 48 11.94 15.25 -7.75
C LYS A 48 10.82 14.57 -8.51
N VAL A 49 10.85 13.24 -8.54
CA VAL A 49 9.77 12.37 -9.03
C VAL A 49 9.48 11.38 -7.93
N GLU A 50 8.22 11.31 -7.48
CA GLU A 50 7.76 10.37 -6.45
C GLU A 50 6.49 9.69 -6.95
N SER A 51 6.36 8.40 -6.63
CA SER A 51 5.15 7.62 -6.87
C SER A 51 4.62 6.97 -5.59
N ASN A 52 3.30 6.81 -5.53
CA ASN A 52 2.63 6.07 -4.47
C ASN A 52 2.83 4.54 -4.54
N GLN A 53 3.50 4.05 -5.60
CA GLN A 53 3.83 2.64 -5.81
C GLN A 53 5.19 2.23 -5.23
N GLU A 54 5.98 3.20 -4.74
CA GLU A 54 7.31 2.94 -4.19
C GLU A 54 7.25 2.20 -2.84
N GLU A 55 6.18 2.41 -2.07
CA GLU A 55 5.98 1.75 -0.78
C GLU A 55 5.33 0.38 -0.98
N LYS A 56 6.16 -0.64 -1.17
CA LYS A 56 5.75 -2.05 -1.27
C LYS A 56 5.86 -2.78 0.06
N LYS A 57 5.00 -3.78 0.25
CA LYS A 57 5.11 -4.76 1.32
C LYS A 57 5.08 -6.16 0.73
N THR A 58 5.83 -7.04 1.36
CA THR A 58 5.72 -8.47 1.14
C THR A 58 4.34 -8.95 1.56
N VAL A 59 3.62 -9.58 0.62
CA VAL A 59 2.34 -10.25 0.84
C VAL A 59 2.56 -11.75 0.61
N TYR A 60 2.04 -12.57 1.52
CA TYR A 60 2.05 -14.03 1.40
C TYR A 60 0.63 -14.51 1.08
N THR A 61 0.46 -15.13 -0.09
CA THR A 61 -0.81 -15.68 -0.55
C THR A 61 -0.80 -17.19 -0.40
N LEU A 62 -1.76 -17.75 0.33
CA LEU A 62 -1.89 -19.19 0.49
C LEU A 62 -2.66 -19.81 -0.68
N LYS A 63 -2.01 -20.68 -1.45
CA LYS A 63 -2.63 -21.48 -2.50
C LYS A 63 -2.90 -22.89 -1.99
N VAL A 64 -4.15 -23.17 -1.64
CA VAL A 64 -4.56 -24.47 -1.07
C VAL A 64 -4.79 -25.49 -2.18
N ASN A 65 -4.25 -26.69 -1.99
CA ASN A 65 -4.58 -27.84 -2.83
C ASN A 65 -5.96 -28.41 -2.42
N ALA A 66 -6.96 -28.18 -3.28
CA ALA A 66 -8.34 -28.60 -3.04
C ALA A 66 -8.51 -30.13 -2.88
N SER A 67 -7.55 -30.95 -3.33
CA SER A 67 -7.59 -32.41 -3.13
C SER A 67 -7.14 -32.84 -1.73
N GLN A 68 -6.48 -31.95 -0.97
CA GLN A 68 -5.90 -32.24 0.34
C GLN A 68 -6.68 -31.57 1.48
N ALA A 69 -7.29 -30.41 1.22
CA ALA A 69 -8.08 -29.67 2.19
C ALA A 69 -9.08 -28.72 1.50
N LYS A 70 -10.13 -28.34 2.24
CA LYS A 70 -11.08 -27.31 1.80
C LYS A 70 -10.49 -25.93 2.03
N ALA A 71 -10.24 -25.20 0.95
CA ALA A 71 -9.61 -23.88 1.01
C ALA A 71 -10.33 -22.89 1.94
N GLY A 72 -11.67 -22.90 1.95
CA GLY A 72 -12.48 -22.02 2.80
C GLY A 72 -12.29 -22.27 4.30
N ASP A 73 -12.17 -23.54 4.70
CA ASP A 73 -11.99 -23.92 6.10
C ASP A 73 -10.59 -23.52 6.59
N ILE A 74 -9.56 -23.83 5.79
CA ILE A 74 -8.16 -23.46 6.08
C ILE A 74 -7.99 -21.94 6.14
N ALA A 75 -8.58 -21.21 5.19
CA ALA A 75 -8.53 -19.75 5.17
C ALA A 75 -9.21 -19.16 6.41
N SER A 76 -10.38 -19.66 6.78
CA SER A 76 -11.14 -19.18 7.95
C SER A 76 -10.40 -19.46 9.26
N GLN A 77 -9.78 -20.64 9.39
CA GLN A 77 -8.95 -21.00 10.53
C GLN A 77 -7.75 -20.06 10.66
N LEU A 78 -6.95 -19.91 9.59
CA LEU A 78 -5.75 -19.08 9.62
C LEU A 78 -6.07 -17.59 9.79
N GLN A 79 -7.17 -17.10 9.21
CA GLN A 79 -7.62 -15.72 9.37
C GLN A 79 -7.84 -15.37 10.84
N GLY A 80 -8.53 -16.23 11.60
CA GLY A 80 -8.80 -15.99 13.02
C GLY A 80 -7.58 -16.14 13.93
N MET A 81 -6.57 -16.90 13.49
CA MET A 81 -5.35 -17.12 14.28
C MET A 81 -4.26 -16.07 14.01
N LEU A 82 -4.19 -15.54 12.78
CA LEU A 82 -3.15 -14.60 12.32
C LEU A 82 -3.56 -13.13 12.42
N ASN A 83 -4.85 -12.84 12.59
CA ASN A 83 -5.36 -11.47 12.65
C ASN A 83 -6.08 -11.20 13.95
N SER A 84 -6.01 -9.95 14.42
CA SER A 84 -6.76 -9.52 15.59
C SER A 84 -8.25 -9.52 15.28
N VAL A 85 -9.05 -10.03 16.21
CA VAL A 85 -10.50 -10.13 16.06
C VAL A 85 -11.19 -9.24 17.09
N PRO A 86 -11.92 -8.19 16.68
CA PRO A 86 -12.77 -7.44 17.59
C PRO A 86 -13.90 -8.35 18.11
N ILE A 87 -13.97 -8.54 19.42
CA ILE A 87 -14.98 -9.43 20.03
C ILE A 87 -16.12 -8.66 20.70
N GLY A 88 -15.98 -7.34 20.85
CA GLY A 88 -17.08 -6.48 21.30
C GLY A 88 -16.61 -5.20 21.97
N THR A 89 -17.51 -4.60 22.74
CA THR A 89 -17.22 -3.44 23.59
C THR A 89 -17.63 -3.73 25.03
N MET A 90 -16.86 -3.21 25.98
CA MET A 90 -17.16 -3.30 27.41
C MET A 90 -17.09 -1.92 28.04
N LYS A 91 -17.71 -1.72 29.21
CA LYS A 91 -17.56 -0.47 29.96
C LYS A 91 -16.39 -0.59 30.93
N ALA A 92 -15.39 0.26 30.77
CA ALA A 92 -14.32 0.47 31.76
C ALA A 92 -14.46 1.90 32.29
N ASN A 93 -14.62 2.06 33.61
CA ASN A 93 -14.81 3.37 34.25
C ASN A 93 -15.97 4.19 33.64
N GLY A 94 -17.06 3.51 33.27
CA GLY A 94 -18.24 4.12 32.65
C GLY A 94 -18.07 4.51 31.17
N GLN A 95 -16.87 4.36 30.59
CA GLN A 95 -16.60 4.62 29.18
C GLN A 95 -16.60 3.33 28.36
N PRO A 96 -17.17 3.33 27.14
CA PRO A 96 -17.09 2.18 26.25
C PRO A 96 -15.64 2.00 25.75
N VAL A 97 -15.12 0.77 25.88
CA VAL A 97 -13.79 0.36 25.43
C VAL A 97 -13.94 -0.85 24.51
N SER A 98 -13.22 -0.83 23.38
CA SER A 98 -13.18 -1.96 22.45
C SER A 98 -12.37 -3.11 23.03
N VAL A 99 -12.90 -4.33 22.92
CA VAL A 99 -12.20 -5.56 23.29
C VAL A 99 -11.77 -6.26 22.02
N ILE A 100 -10.46 -6.42 21.87
CA ILE A 100 -9.83 -7.03 20.70
C ILE A 100 -9.09 -8.28 21.17
N LEU A 101 -9.39 -9.41 20.53
CA LEU A 101 -8.62 -10.63 20.68
C LEU A 101 -7.35 -10.50 19.84
N GLU A 102 -6.19 -10.63 20.48
CA GLU A 102 -4.90 -10.63 19.82
C GLU A 102 -4.68 -11.93 19.02
N PRO A 103 -3.91 -11.89 17.92
CA PRO A 103 -3.56 -13.08 17.15
C PRO A 103 -2.84 -14.09 18.04
N VAL A 104 -3.26 -15.35 17.94
CA VAL A 104 -2.61 -16.48 18.65
C VAL A 104 -1.31 -16.86 17.96
N LEU A 105 -1.25 -16.70 16.63
CA LEU A 105 -0.05 -16.96 15.83
C LEU A 105 0.61 -15.63 15.44
N LYS A 106 1.92 -15.52 15.67
CA LYS A 106 2.73 -14.35 15.32
C LYS A 106 3.98 -14.77 14.53
N PRO A 107 3.81 -15.39 13.34
CA PRO A 107 4.94 -15.82 12.52
C PRO A 107 5.85 -14.63 12.21
N GLN A 108 7.17 -14.83 12.32
CA GLN A 108 8.18 -13.81 12.03
C GLN A 108 8.93 -14.09 10.72
N SER A 109 8.75 -15.30 10.18
CA SER A 109 9.42 -15.77 8.97
C SER A 109 8.48 -16.60 8.09
N GLU A 110 8.91 -16.82 6.84
CA GLU A 110 8.23 -17.69 5.88
C GLU A 110 8.20 -19.15 6.37
N ALA A 111 9.29 -19.63 7.00
CA ALA A 111 9.33 -20.95 7.61
C ALA A 111 8.29 -21.11 8.74
N ASP A 112 7.97 -20.04 9.48
CA ASP A 112 6.92 -20.10 10.49
C ASP A 112 5.54 -20.30 9.84
N LEU A 113 5.31 -19.69 8.68
CA LEU A 113 4.06 -19.84 7.90
C LEU A 113 3.89 -21.26 7.37
N GLU A 114 4.96 -21.88 6.87
CA GLU A 114 4.95 -23.25 6.35
C GLU A 114 4.66 -24.28 7.44
N ASN A 115 5.17 -24.04 8.65
CA ASN A 115 5.04 -24.95 9.78
C ASN A 115 3.75 -24.75 10.60
N LEU A 116 2.89 -23.81 10.22
CA LEU A 116 1.60 -23.61 10.88
C LEU A 116 0.78 -24.89 10.83
N THR A 117 0.28 -25.33 11.98
CA THR A 117 -0.59 -26.50 12.04
C THR A 117 -2.01 -26.10 11.65
N VAL A 118 -2.53 -26.73 10.61
CA VAL A 118 -3.90 -26.57 10.13
C VAL A 118 -4.69 -27.85 10.37
N MET A 119 -5.98 -27.71 10.64
CA MET A 119 -6.86 -28.86 10.83
C MET A 119 -7.41 -29.29 9.48
N THR A 120 -7.29 -30.58 9.16
CA THR A 120 -7.86 -31.17 7.95
C THR A 120 -8.79 -32.31 8.33
N ASP A 121 -9.58 -32.80 7.37
CA ASP A 121 -10.45 -33.98 7.59
C ASP A 121 -9.63 -35.23 7.99
N ALA A 122 -8.34 -35.28 7.63
CA ALA A 122 -7.40 -36.34 8.00
C ALA A 122 -6.65 -36.07 9.32
N GLY A 123 -7.02 -35.01 10.05
CA GLY A 123 -6.36 -34.57 11.28
C GLY A 123 -5.41 -33.39 11.08
N PRO A 124 -4.66 -33.02 12.14
CA PRO A 124 -3.73 -31.88 12.11
C PRO A 124 -2.54 -32.16 11.18
N LYS A 125 -2.21 -31.20 10.33
CA LYS A 125 -1.06 -31.27 9.41
C LYS A 125 -0.37 -29.90 9.29
N PRO A 126 0.90 -29.82 8.88
CA PRO A 126 1.53 -28.54 8.55
C PRO A 126 0.88 -27.92 7.30
N ALA A 127 0.76 -26.60 7.26
CA ALA A 127 0.16 -25.85 6.16
C ALA A 127 0.84 -26.17 4.83
N SER A 128 2.17 -26.31 4.83
CA SER A 128 2.97 -26.69 3.66
C SER A 128 2.61 -28.05 3.04
N SER A 129 1.95 -28.94 3.79
CA SER A 129 1.52 -30.25 3.25
C SER A 129 0.22 -30.20 2.45
N VAL A 130 -0.56 -29.11 2.59
CA VAL A 130 -1.87 -28.95 1.94
C VAL A 130 -1.97 -27.68 1.11
N ALA A 131 -0.98 -26.80 1.19
CA ALA A 131 -0.97 -25.52 0.52
C ALA A 131 0.45 -25.00 0.29
N GLU A 132 0.58 -24.06 -0.64
CA GLU A 132 1.82 -23.35 -0.96
C GLU A 132 1.68 -21.87 -0.60
N TRP A 133 2.67 -21.30 0.06
CA TRP A 133 2.75 -19.86 0.28
C TRP A 133 3.45 -19.19 -0.91
N VAL A 134 2.76 -18.26 -1.55
CA VAL A 134 3.31 -17.48 -2.66
C VAL A 134 3.63 -16.08 -2.17
N LYS A 135 4.91 -15.72 -2.28
CA LYS A 135 5.45 -14.43 -1.85
C LYS A 135 5.42 -13.42 -3.00
N GLU A 136 4.78 -12.28 -2.79
CA GLU A 136 4.69 -11.19 -3.76
C GLU A 136 4.99 -9.84 -3.11
N GLU A 137 5.70 -8.95 -3.82
CA GLU A 137 5.93 -7.57 -3.39
C GLU A 137 4.84 -6.66 -3.96
N LEU A 138 3.85 -6.34 -3.14
CA LEU A 138 2.68 -5.58 -3.56
C LEU A 138 2.69 -4.15 -3.01
N PRO A 139 2.19 -3.17 -3.79
CA PRO A 139 2.02 -1.81 -3.30
C PRO A 139 1.06 -1.73 -2.11
N THR A 140 1.38 -0.87 -1.15
CA THR A 140 0.57 -0.70 0.08
C THR A 140 -0.59 0.26 -0.06
N LYS A 141 -0.62 1.06 -1.13
CA LYS A 141 -1.57 2.15 -1.33
C LYS A 141 -2.09 2.16 -2.75
N PHE A 142 -3.35 1.78 -2.91
CA PHE A 142 -4.10 1.97 -4.15
C PHE A 142 -4.97 3.22 -4.00
N PHE A 143 -4.81 4.17 -4.93
CA PHE A 143 -5.70 5.33 -4.98
C PHE A 143 -6.86 5.07 -5.92
N HIS A 144 -8.02 5.60 -5.55
CA HIS A 144 -9.22 5.57 -6.37
C HIS A 144 -9.67 6.99 -6.68
N LYS A 145 -10.03 7.25 -7.94
CA LYS A 145 -10.68 8.49 -8.39
C LYS A 145 -11.87 8.09 -9.25
N ASP A 146 -13.05 8.61 -8.91
CA ASP A 146 -14.31 8.31 -9.60
C ASP A 146 -14.61 6.80 -9.72
N GLY A 147 -14.26 6.03 -8.67
CA GLY A 147 -14.44 4.58 -8.62
C GLY A 147 -13.40 3.76 -9.39
N LYS A 148 -12.44 4.40 -10.07
CA LYS A 148 -11.37 3.72 -10.81
C LYS A 148 -10.03 3.83 -10.08
N SER A 149 -9.30 2.72 -10.03
CA SER A 149 -7.95 2.70 -9.50
C SER A 149 -7.02 3.53 -10.38
N TYR A 150 -6.14 4.32 -9.76
CA TYR A 150 -5.11 5.07 -10.46
C TYR A 150 -3.78 5.04 -9.71
N VAL A 151 -2.69 5.10 -10.46
CA VAL A 151 -1.36 5.35 -9.93
C VAL A 151 -1.07 6.82 -10.13
N ARG A 152 -0.69 7.52 -9.06
CA ARG A 152 -0.07 8.84 -9.20
C ARG A 152 1.41 8.61 -9.45
N GLY A 153 1.79 8.65 -10.71
CA GLY A 153 3.14 8.34 -11.18
C GLY A 153 4.16 9.45 -10.90
N CYS A 154 3.73 10.71 -10.75
CA CYS A 154 4.65 11.79 -10.43
C CYS A 154 3.98 12.89 -9.61
N ASN A 155 4.61 13.29 -8.51
CA ASN A 155 4.60 14.68 -8.04
C ASN A 155 5.90 15.34 -8.51
N CYS A 156 5.86 15.97 -9.68
CA CYS A 156 7.06 16.55 -10.27
C CYS A 156 7.23 17.99 -9.76
N ARG A 157 8.34 18.28 -9.07
CA ARG A 157 8.69 19.67 -8.73
C ARG A 157 9.61 20.24 -9.80
N ALA A 158 9.17 21.29 -10.50
CA ALA A 158 10.00 22.01 -11.47
C ALA A 158 10.80 23.14 -10.80
N LYS A 159 11.99 23.45 -11.33
CA LYS A 159 12.73 24.67 -10.94
C LYS A 159 11.94 25.93 -11.33
N PRO A 160 11.84 26.95 -10.45
CA PRO A 160 11.28 28.24 -10.83
C PRO A 160 12.13 28.87 -11.94
N THR A 161 11.55 29.15 -13.11
CA THR A 161 12.22 29.90 -14.18
C THR A 161 12.11 31.39 -13.90
N VAL A 162 13.12 31.99 -13.27
CA VAL A 162 13.19 33.45 -13.12
C VAL A 162 13.71 34.05 -14.43
N HIS A 163 12.81 34.58 -15.26
CA HIS A 163 13.17 35.45 -16.38
C HIS A 163 13.42 36.87 -15.86
N CYS A 164 14.66 37.19 -15.48
CA CYS A 164 15.08 38.58 -15.31
C CYS A 164 15.27 39.21 -16.69
N ARG A 165 14.23 39.87 -17.23
CA ARG A 165 14.45 40.87 -18.29
C ARG A 165 15.02 42.13 -17.64
N ARG A 166 16.33 42.35 -17.80
CA ARG A 166 16.94 43.67 -17.64
C ARG A 166 16.42 44.56 -18.78
N GLY A 167 15.54 45.50 -18.47
CA GLY A 167 15.26 46.64 -19.33
C GLY A 167 16.43 47.62 -19.24
N TYR A 168 16.95 48.05 -20.39
CA TYR A 168 17.83 49.21 -20.54
C TYR A 168 17.04 50.50 -20.34
#